data_AF-A0A7S1XKR7-F1
#
_entry.id   AF-A0A7S1XKR7-F1
#
_cell.length_a   1.000
_cell.length_b   1.000
_cell.length_c   1.000
_cell.angle_alpha   90.00
_cell.angle_beta   90.00
_cell.angle_gamma   90.00
#
_symmetry.space_group_name_H-M   'P 1'
#
loop_
_entity.id
_entity.type
_entity.pdbx_description
1 polymer ?
#
loop_
_entity_poly.entity_id
_entity_poly.type
_entity_poly.pdbx_seq_one_letter_code
_entity_poly.pdbx_strand_id
1 'polypeptide(L)'
;MQLVISIAQIRAGGGVHKAIKSLMANRLLSRESQAYEGYRLTYTGYDVLALKALTARGVVTAIGRKIGVGKESDIYTAQTPEGEEVVLKLHRLGRTSFRAVKKKRDYLKSKSAGNWLYLSRLAAMREYAFMRALYAQRFPVPTPKDQNRHVVVMSLVPGYPMYQVRAGEMGHPEQVLDACMNIAIDLARHGLVHCDLNEFNLIVDEHENVTLIDFPQMISTSHHNAEEMFDRDIHGIAKFFRMKQRFPVDYDQLPKLPAIVSEVEALRLSAGLAQAASGAGTAADGGDEAAEDGDLAAPMFLGAGDDAEDEEIALDSQGLGLGFDDAAAGADADGQERAAVPVRLDLEVKASGFTDEDEDLLRQAIAQAREGAEGEDGDDGAEDGDDGEVE
;
A
#
# COMPACT_ATOMS: atom_id res chain seq x y z
N MET A 1 30.19 13.73 16.42
CA MET A 1 29.97 13.31 17.82
C MET A 1 29.33 14.39 18.69
N GLN A 2 29.78 15.66 18.61
CA GLN A 2 29.20 16.77 19.38
C GLN A 2 27.69 16.91 19.20
N LEU A 3 27.19 16.78 17.96
CA LEU A 3 25.75 16.81 17.65
C LEU A 3 24.95 15.72 18.37
N VAL A 4 25.51 14.50 18.50
CA VAL A 4 24.84 13.40 19.22
C VAL A 4 24.73 13.72 20.70
N ILE A 5 25.79 14.30 21.28
CA ILE A 5 25.82 14.69 22.69
C ILE A 5 24.83 15.83 22.95
N SER A 6 24.77 16.83 22.07
CA SER A 6 23.86 17.97 22.22
C SER A 6 22.40 17.56 22.07
N ILE A 7 22.04 16.76 21.07
CA ILE A 7 20.64 16.32 20.88
C ILE A 7 20.21 15.38 22.01
N ALA A 8 21.07 14.43 22.41
CA ALA A 8 20.71 13.47 23.46
C ALA A 8 20.74 14.08 24.88
N GLN A 9 21.23 15.32 25.05
CA GLN A 9 21.36 16.00 26.33
C GLN A 9 22.10 15.15 27.40
N ILE A 10 23.06 14.34 26.95
CA ILE A 10 23.87 13.47 27.81
C ILE A 10 25.19 14.15 28.14
N ARG A 11 25.71 13.94 29.36
CA ARG A 11 27.02 14.50 29.75
C ARG A 11 28.11 14.00 28.81
N ALA A 12 28.89 14.93 28.25
CA ALA A 12 30.09 14.61 27.48
C ALA A 12 31.07 13.82 28.37
N GLY A 13 31.40 12.59 27.97
CA GLY A 13 32.28 11.73 28.75
C GLY A 13 32.37 10.30 28.21
N GLY A 14 33.13 9.44 28.91
CA GLY A 14 33.43 8.07 28.46
C GLY A 14 32.20 7.18 28.26
N GLY A 15 31.06 7.48 28.90
CA GLY A 15 29.81 6.73 28.73
C GLY A 15 29.24 6.79 27.31
N VAL A 16 29.30 7.96 26.67
CA VAL A 16 28.83 8.15 25.29
C VAL A 16 29.68 7.36 24.31
N HIS A 17 31.00 7.40 24.47
CA HIS A 17 31.94 6.62 23.66
C HIS A 17 31.69 5.12 23.79
N LYS A 18 31.44 4.63 25.01
CA LYS A 18 31.13 3.22 25.26
C LYS A 18 29.81 2.81 24.59
N ALA A 19 28.78 3.67 24.67
CA ALA A 19 27.49 3.43 24.04
C ALA A 19 27.62 3.38 22.50
N ILE A 20 28.27 4.38 21.89
CA ILE A 20 28.50 4.41 20.44
C ILE A 20 29.29 3.19 19.99
N LYS A 21 30.36 2.82 20.71
CA LYS A 21 31.15 1.62 20.42
C LYS A 21 30.28 0.35 20.47
N SER A 22 29.37 0.25 21.43
CA SER A 22 28.43 -0.87 21.53
C SER A 22 27.41 -0.88 20.39
N LEU A 23 26.85 0.27 20.02
CA LEU A 23 25.92 0.39 18.89
C LEU A 23 26.58 0.00 17.56
N MET A 24 27.84 0.40 17.36
CA MET A 24 28.62 0.00 16.19
C MET A 24 28.96 -1.50 16.20
N ALA A 25 29.34 -2.06 17.35
CA ALA A 25 29.62 -3.48 17.48
C ALA A 25 28.41 -4.36 17.12
N ASN A 26 27.20 -3.87 17.43
CA ASN A 26 25.93 -4.51 17.06
C ASN A 26 25.41 -4.10 15.68
N ARG A 27 26.21 -3.39 14.87
CA ARG A 27 25.87 -2.93 13.51
C ARG A 27 24.62 -2.04 13.45
N LEU A 28 24.29 -1.33 14.54
CA LEU A 28 23.17 -0.39 14.58
C LEU A 28 23.56 1.00 14.04
N LEU A 29 24.85 1.32 14.11
CA LEU A 29 25.45 2.53 13.56
C LEU A 29 26.65 2.15 12.69
N SER A 30 26.86 2.91 11.61
CA SER A 30 28.08 2.90 10.82
C SER A 30 28.82 4.22 11.00
N ARG A 31 30.16 4.19 11.01
CA ARG A 31 30.97 5.40 10.98
C ARG A 31 31.13 5.84 9.54
N GLU A 32 30.92 7.13 9.29
CA GLU A 32 31.10 7.75 7.98
C GLU A 32 32.21 8.79 8.09
N SER A 33 33.13 8.80 7.12
CA SER A 33 34.31 9.68 7.14
C SER A 33 34.66 10.25 5.77
N GLN A 34 33.81 10.07 4.76
CA GLN A 34 34.09 10.54 3.39
C GLN A 34 33.85 12.04 3.23
N ALA A 35 32.68 12.55 3.61
CA ALA A 35 32.36 13.99 3.53
C ALA A 35 32.52 14.70 4.89
N TYR A 36 32.07 14.06 5.96
CA TYR A 36 32.15 14.55 7.33
C TYR A 36 32.41 13.38 8.28
N GLU A 37 33.17 13.60 9.36
CA GLU A 37 33.36 12.58 10.39
C GLU A 37 32.09 12.47 11.26
N GLY A 38 31.34 11.40 11.05
CA GLY A 38 30.03 11.23 11.67
C GLY A 38 29.61 9.77 11.87
N TYR A 39 28.36 9.61 12.27
CA TYR A 39 27.71 8.31 12.40
C TYR A 39 26.44 8.32 11.57
N ARG A 40 26.18 7.21 10.90
CA ARG A 40 25.00 6.97 10.08
C ARG A 40 24.21 5.81 10.67
N LEU A 41 22.88 5.95 10.69
CA LEU A 41 21.99 4.88 11.11
C LEU A 41 21.95 3.75 10.05
N THR A 42 22.04 2.51 10.49
CA THR A 42 21.88 1.34 9.62
C THR A 42 20.41 0.90 9.58
N TYR A 43 20.04 0.03 8.63
CA TYR A 43 18.71 -0.59 8.60
C TYR A 43 18.38 -1.31 9.90
N THR A 44 19.32 -2.09 10.44
CA THR A 44 19.14 -2.79 11.72
C THR A 44 18.99 -1.81 12.88
N GLY A 45 19.74 -0.70 12.88
CA GLY A 45 19.54 0.38 13.84
C GLY A 45 18.14 0.98 13.76
N TYR A 46 17.64 1.19 12.54
CA TYR A 46 16.30 1.72 12.30
C TYR A 46 15.20 0.74 12.76
N ASP A 47 15.37 -0.56 12.51
CA ASP A 47 14.48 -1.62 13.00
C ASP A 47 14.38 -1.62 14.52
N VAL A 48 15.53 -1.60 15.21
CA VAL A 48 15.56 -1.62 16.68
C VAL A 48 14.89 -0.39 17.27
N LEU A 49 15.04 0.79 16.66
CA LEU A 49 14.33 1.99 17.08
C LEU A 49 12.82 1.86 16.86
N ALA A 50 12.41 1.25 15.75
CA ALA A 50 11.00 1.06 15.44
C ALA A 50 10.34 0.13 16.46
N LEU A 51 10.95 -1.04 16.68
CA LEU A 51 10.52 -2.07 17.61
C LEU A 51 10.52 -1.57 19.06
N LYS A 52 11.56 -0.83 19.47
CA LYS A 52 11.62 -0.25 20.82
C LYS A 52 10.44 0.65 21.12
N ALA A 53 10.00 1.47 20.15
CA ALA A 53 8.84 2.33 20.36
C ALA A 53 7.53 1.54 20.39
N LEU A 54 7.37 0.53 19.53
CA LEU A 54 6.19 -0.34 19.53
C LEU A 54 6.06 -1.12 20.86
N THR A 55 7.17 -1.61 21.39
CA THR A 55 7.19 -2.24 22.73
C THR A 55 6.92 -1.24 23.85
N ALA A 56 7.47 -0.02 23.77
CA ALA A 56 7.19 1.02 24.77
C ALA A 56 5.72 1.47 24.79
N ARG A 57 5.03 1.42 23.65
CA ARG A 57 3.58 1.66 23.53
C ARG A 57 2.71 0.48 23.96
N GLY A 58 3.30 -0.68 24.27
CA GLY A 58 2.56 -1.88 24.62
C GLY A 58 1.90 -2.57 23.43
N VAL A 59 2.35 -2.31 22.19
CA VAL A 59 1.76 -2.95 20.99
C VAL A 59 2.34 -4.34 20.76
N VAL A 60 3.64 -4.51 21.00
CA VAL A 60 4.36 -5.78 20.76
C VAL A 60 5.32 -6.09 21.90
N THR A 61 5.23 -7.31 22.42
CA THR A 61 6.07 -7.82 23.52
C THR A 61 7.13 -8.80 23.02
N ALA A 62 6.81 -9.60 22.00
CA ALA A 62 7.73 -10.60 21.44
C ALA A 62 7.68 -10.60 19.91
N ILE A 63 8.82 -10.91 19.28
CA ILE A 63 8.94 -11.11 17.84
C ILE A 63 9.09 -12.61 17.59
N GLY A 64 8.25 -13.13 16.70
CA GLY A 64 8.24 -14.52 16.29
C GLY A 64 9.05 -14.77 15.03
N ARG A 65 8.58 -15.72 14.22
CA ARG A 65 9.29 -16.20 13.04
C ARG A 65 9.10 -15.26 11.86
N LYS A 66 10.06 -15.26 10.95
CA LYS A 66 9.91 -14.60 9.65
C LYS A 66 9.04 -15.47 8.75
N ILE A 67 7.89 -14.96 8.32
CA ILE A 67 6.91 -15.70 7.50
C ILE A 67 6.92 -15.26 6.03
N GLY A 68 7.45 -14.08 5.74
CA GLY A 68 7.52 -13.55 4.38
C GLY A 68 8.77 -12.72 4.15
N VAL A 69 9.36 -12.85 2.97
CA VAL A 69 10.44 -11.99 2.48
C VAL A 69 10.06 -11.55 1.07
N GLY A 70 9.60 -10.31 0.95
CA GLY A 70 9.34 -9.67 -0.32
C GLY A 70 10.59 -8.96 -0.87
N LYS A 71 10.47 -8.44 -2.09
CA LYS A 71 11.45 -7.52 -2.67
C LYS A 71 11.55 -6.24 -1.81
N GLU A 72 10.43 -5.81 -1.25
CA GLU A 72 10.28 -4.48 -0.64
C GLU A 72 9.84 -4.54 0.82
N SER A 73 9.59 -5.72 1.39
CA SER A 73 9.18 -5.86 2.77
C SER A 73 9.68 -7.16 3.41
N ASP A 74 9.81 -7.14 4.74
CA ASP A 74 10.00 -8.33 5.57
C ASP A 74 8.79 -8.50 6.48
N ILE A 75 8.24 -9.71 6.51
CA ILE A 75 7.06 -10.04 7.31
C ILE A 75 7.46 -10.99 8.45
N TYR A 76 7.17 -10.58 9.68
CA TYR A 76 7.40 -11.36 10.89
C TYR A 76 6.09 -11.58 11.64
N THR A 77 5.95 -12.72 12.31
CA THR A 77 4.96 -12.82 13.39
C THR A 77 5.48 -12.12 14.63
N ALA A 78 4.56 -11.73 15.50
CA ALA A 78 4.83 -11.10 16.78
C ALA A 78 3.67 -11.38 17.75
N GLN A 79 3.86 -11.04 19.03
CA GLN A 79 2.81 -11.19 20.04
C GLN A 79 2.57 -9.88 20.78
N THR A 80 1.30 -9.57 21.03
CA THR A 80 0.88 -8.47 21.92
C THR A 80 1.10 -8.84 23.39
N PRO A 81 1.02 -7.89 24.35
CA PRO A 81 1.03 -8.21 25.78
C PRO A 81 -0.06 -9.20 26.23
N GLU A 82 -1.19 -9.24 25.52
CA GLU A 82 -2.33 -10.13 25.78
C GLU A 82 -2.12 -11.54 25.23
N GLY A 83 -1.02 -11.77 24.49
CA GLY A 83 -0.71 -13.07 23.87
C GLY A 83 -1.37 -13.29 22.51
N GLU A 84 -1.99 -12.27 21.92
CA GLU A 84 -2.54 -12.32 20.56
C GLU A 84 -1.39 -12.34 19.53
N GLU A 85 -1.47 -13.21 18.51
CA GLU A 85 -0.50 -13.24 17.42
C GLU A 85 -0.82 -12.16 16.37
N VAL A 86 0.20 -11.36 16.02
CA VAL A 86 0.10 -10.24 15.09
C VAL A 86 1.21 -10.29 14.05
N VAL A 87 1.09 -9.48 13.01
CA VAL A 87 2.06 -9.37 11.93
C VAL A 87 2.81 -8.04 12.02
N LEU A 88 4.13 -8.12 11.86
CA LEU A 88 5.03 -6.99 11.67
C LEU A 88 5.50 -6.96 10.22
N LYS A 89 5.06 -5.95 9.47
CA LYS A 89 5.55 -5.66 8.11
C LYS A 89 6.57 -4.54 8.15
N LEU A 90 7.83 -4.88 7.90
CA LEU A 90 8.94 -3.92 7.82
C LEU A 90 9.19 -3.57 6.35
N HIS A 91 9.08 -2.30 5.99
CA HIS A 91 9.34 -1.79 4.65
C HIS A 91 10.84 -1.65 4.36
N ARG A 92 11.26 -2.03 3.16
CA ARG A 92 12.65 -2.23 2.75
C ARG A 92 12.89 -1.71 1.33
N LEU A 93 12.55 -0.46 1.07
CA LEU A 93 12.84 0.17 -0.21
C LEU A 93 14.36 0.24 -0.45
N GLY A 94 14.77 0.17 -1.72
CA GLY A 94 16.19 0.17 -2.12
C GLY A 94 16.92 -1.17 -1.92
N ARG A 95 16.21 -2.23 -1.51
CA ARG A 95 16.73 -3.60 -1.52
C ARG A 95 16.72 -4.15 -2.95
N THR A 96 17.54 -3.59 -3.83
CA THR A 96 17.67 -4.14 -5.18
C THR A 96 18.09 -5.61 -5.10
N SER A 97 17.41 -6.46 -5.87
CA SER A 97 17.81 -7.85 -6.08
C SER A 97 19.19 -7.85 -6.75
N PHE A 98 20.24 -8.06 -5.95
CA PHE A 98 21.66 -8.02 -6.32
C PHE A 98 22.11 -8.95 -7.46
N ARG A 99 21.21 -9.71 -8.11
CA ARG A 99 21.57 -10.58 -9.24
C ARG A 99 21.86 -9.81 -10.54
N ALA A 100 21.26 -8.64 -10.76
CA ALA A 100 21.53 -7.84 -11.98
C ALA A 100 22.63 -6.78 -11.81
N VAL A 101 22.91 -6.34 -10.58
CA VAL A 101 23.77 -5.17 -10.29
C VAL A 101 25.28 -5.45 -10.45
N LYS A 102 25.68 -6.72 -10.60
CA LYS A 102 27.11 -7.07 -10.75
C LYS A 102 27.72 -6.60 -12.09
N LYS A 103 26.90 -6.19 -13.07
CA LYS A 103 27.36 -5.72 -14.40
C LYS A 103 27.43 -4.19 -14.58
N LYS A 104 26.80 -3.40 -13.69
CA LYS A 104 26.78 -1.91 -13.75
C LYS A 104 27.43 -1.25 -12.51
N ARG A 105 28.23 -2.01 -11.75
CA ARG A 105 28.64 -1.66 -10.37
C ARG A 105 29.63 -0.49 -10.23
N ASP A 106 30.16 0.04 -11.32
CA ASP A 106 31.17 1.11 -11.25
C ASP A 106 30.63 2.52 -11.54
N TYR A 107 29.39 2.68 -12.07
CA TYR A 107 28.82 4.02 -12.35
C TYR A 107 27.82 4.53 -11.28
N LEU A 108 27.10 3.64 -10.58
CA LEU A 108 26.02 4.00 -9.63
C LEU A 108 26.49 4.28 -8.19
N LYS A 109 27.75 4.64 -7.98
CA LYS A 109 28.28 5.03 -6.65
C LYS A 109 27.84 6.43 -6.20
N SER A 110 26.83 7.02 -6.83
CA SER A 110 26.40 8.40 -6.61
C SER A 110 25.09 8.47 -5.79
N LYS A 111 25.22 8.96 -4.55
CA LYS A 111 24.33 9.97 -3.92
C LYS A 111 22.89 9.68 -3.42
N SER A 112 22.40 8.46 -3.13
CA SER A 112 21.07 8.36 -2.45
C SER A 112 20.88 7.22 -1.44
N ALA A 113 21.93 6.79 -0.74
CA ALA A 113 21.71 5.84 0.37
C ALA A 113 20.83 6.45 1.48
N GLY A 114 20.83 7.78 1.65
CA GLY A 114 20.10 8.50 2.70
C GLY A 114 18.57 8.45 2.57
N ASN A 115 18.03 8.40 1.36
CA ASN A 115 16.59 8.54 1.16
C ASN A 115 15.81 7.23 1.40
N TRP A 116 16.44 6.05 1.32
CA TRP A 116 15.72 4.78 1.42
C TRP A 116 15.03 4.54 2.77
N LEU A 117 15.63 4.97 3.89
CA LEU A 117 14.99 4.88 5.21
C LEU A 117 13.77 5.79 5.30
N TYR A 118 13.86 6.98 4.68
CA TYR A 118 12.76 7.95 4.62
C TYR A 118 11.63 7.46 3.72
N LEU A 119 11.95 7.00 2.50
CA LEU A 119 10.98 6.40 1.58
C LEU A 119 10.30 5.17 2.20
N SER A 120 11.05 4.30 2.88
CA SER A 120 10.47 3.15 3.60
C SER A 120 9.51 3.58 4.71
N ARG A 121 9.76 4.73 5.35
CA ARG A 121 8.83 5.31 6.33
C ARG A 121 7.56 5.83 5.65
N LEU A 122 7.69 6.56 4.54
CA LEU A 122 6.53 7.07 3.80
C LEU A 122 5.65 5.93 3.29
N ALA A 123 6.24 4.88 2.73
CA ALA A 123 5.51 3.69 2.29
C ALA A 123 4.70 3.05 3.44
N ALA A 124 5.33 2.87 4.61
CA ALA A 124 4.65 2.32 5.78
C ALA A 124 3.53 3.23 6.32
N MET A 125 3.72 4.55 6.28
CA MET A 125 2.69 5.51 6.68
C MET A 125 1.49 5.46 5.72
N ARG A 126 1.75 5.43 4.41
CA ARG A 126 0.72 5.32 3.37
C ARG A 126 -0.06 4.01 3.49
N GLU A 127 0.63 2.87 3.60
CA GLU A 127 -0.04 1.57 3.76
C GLU A 127 -0.93 1.54 5.01
N TYR A 128 -0.44 2.03 6.15
CA TYR A 128 -1.23 2.06 7.38
C TYR A 128 -2.45 2.98 7.26
N ALA A 129 -2.31 4.13 6.58
CA ALA A 129 -3.43 5.04 6.34
C ALA A 129 -4.52 4.38 5.49
N PHE A 130 -4.16 3.75 4.37
CA PHE A 130 -5.12 3.01 3.54
C PHE A 130 -5.75 1.85 4.31
N MET A 131 -4.96 1.05 5.03
CA MET A 131 -5.48 -0.07 5.82
C MET A 131 -6.49 0.39 6.87
N ARG A 132 -6.24 1.53 7.53
CA ARG A 132 -7.20 2.13 8.48
C ARG A 132 -8.48 2.60 7.80
N ALA A 133 -8.37 3.32 6.70
CA ALA A 133 -9.53 3.77 5.94
C ALA A 133 -10.38 2.60 5.44
N LEU A 134 -9.75 1.58 4.83
CA LEU A 134 -10.45 0.40 4.33
C LEU A 134 -11.09 -0.42 5.45
N TYR A 135 -10.37 -0.61 6.57
CA TYR A 135 -10.91 -1.33 7.72
C TYR A 135 -12.14 -0.63 8.33
N ALA A 136 -12.09 0.70 8.43
CA ALA A 136 -13.22 1.52 8.87
C ALA A 136 -14.45 1.35 7.96
N GLN A 137 -14.22 1.25 6.65
CA GLN A 137 -15.25 1.00 5.63
C GLN A 137 -15.65 -0.48 5.52
N ARG A 138 -15.24 -1.33 6.48
CA ARG A 138 -15.59 -2.76 6.57
C ARG A 138 -15.09 -3.61 5.38
N PHE A 139 -14.07 -3.15 4.66
CA PHE A 139 -13.39 -4.00 3.69
C PHE A 139 -12.74 -5.20 4.41
N PRO A 140 -12.62 -6.35 3.74
CA PRO A 140 -11.93 -7.50 4.29
C PRO A 140 -10.41 -7.28 4.21
N VAL A 141 -9.88 -6.51 5.16
CA VAL A 141 -8.46 -6.20 5.30
C VAL A 141 -7.98 -6.56 6.72
N PRO A 142 -6.67 -6.74 6.95
CA PRO A 142 -6.13 -6.91 8.28
C PRO A 142 -6.55 -5.76 9.21
N THR A 143 -6.80 -6.07 10.48
CA THR A 143 -7.05 -5.03 11.49
C THR A 143 -5.76 -4.25 11.74
N PRO A 144 -5.72 -2.93 11.46
CA PRO A 144 -4.56 -2.10 11.72
C PRO A 144 -4.38 -1.88 13.23
N LYS A 145 -3.17 -2.08 13.77
CA LYS A 145 -2.88 -1.93 15.21
C LYS A 145 -2.03 -0.70 15.54
N ASP A 146 -0.87 -0.55 14.89
CA ASP A 146 -0.01 0.63 15.05
C ASP A 146 0.95 0.76 13.86
N GLN A 147 1.54 1.94 13.71
CA GLN A 147 2.58 2.23 12.75
C GLN A 147 3.69 3.03 13.42
N ASN A 148 4.93 2.67 13.10
CA ASN A 148 6.08 3.44 13.53
C ASN A 148 7.25 3.28 12.58
N ARG A 149 7.76 4.42 12.09
CA ARG A 149 8.84 4.48 11.09
C ARG A 149 8.47 3.70 9.82
N HIS A 150 9.17 2.63 9.50
CA HIS A 150 8.94 1.78 8.34
C HIS A 150 8.18 0.49 8.71
N VAL A 151 7.62 0.42 9.92
CA VAL A 151 6.98 -0.79 10.45
C VAL A 151 5.49 -0.57 10.62
N VAL A 152 4.70 -1.49 10.07
CA VAL A 152 3.25 -1.57 10.26
C VAL A 152 2.94 -2.82 11.08
N VAL A 153 2.10 -2.67 12.10
CA VAL A 153 1.57 -3.77 12.93
C VAL A 153 0.11 -3.98 12.57
N MET A 154 -0.27 -5.21 12.23
CA MET A 154 -1.62 -5.58 11.83
C MET A 154 -2.00 -6.97 12.36
N SER A 155 -3.29 -7.31 12.36
CA SER A 155 -3.73 -8.67 12.73
C SER A 155 -3.14 -9.73 11.80
N LEU A 156 -2.88 -10.91 12.34
CA LEU A 156 -2.58 -12.08 11.50
C LEU A 156 -3.84 -12.52 10.77
N VAL A 157 -3.79 -12.51 9.44
CA VAL A 157 -4.89 -13.03 8.60
C VAL A 157 -4.80 -14.55 8.55
N PRO A 158 -5.87 -15.28 8.89
CA PRO A 158 -5.90 -16.74 8.75
C PRO A 158 -5.94 -17.13 7.26
N GLY A 159 -5.36 -18.29 6.94
CA GLY A 159 -5.39 -18.83 5.59
C GLY A 159 -4.08 -18.72 4.83
N TYR A 160 -4.18 -18.81 3.50
CA TYR A 160 -3.04 -18.89 2.60
C TYR A 160 -3.17 -17.84 1.48
N PRO A 161 -2.07 -17.21 1.05
CA PRO A 161 -2.07 -16.44 -0.18
C PRO A 161 -2.63 -17.29 -1.33
N MET A 162 -3.50 -16.71 -2.16
CA MET A 162 -4.19 -17.45 -3.22
C MET A 162 -3.22 -18.14 -4.20
N TYR A 163 -2.02 -17.58 -4.40
CA TYR A 163 -1.00 -18.23 -5.20
C TYR A 163 -0.52 -19.59 -4.62
N GLN A 164 -0.80 -19.92 -3.37
CA GLN A 164 -0.45 -21.22 -2.79
C GLN A 164 -1.55 -22.27 -2.98
N VAL A 165 -2.78 -21.84 -3.25
CA VAL A 165 -3.95 -22.71 -3.41
C VAL A 165 -3.89 -23.42 -4.77
N ARG A 166 -3.96 -24.75 -4.75
CA ARG A 166 -3.92 -25.59 -5.94
C ARG A 166 -5.32 -25.77 -6.53
N ALA A 167 -5.36 -26.11 -7.81
CA ALA A 167 -6.60 -26.46 -8.48
C ALA A 167 -7.32 -27.60 -7.74
N GLY A 168 -8.60 -27.41 -7.43
CA GLY A 168 -9.43 -28.39 -6.72
C GLY A 168 -9.32 -28.36 -5.19
N GLU A 169 -8.48 -27.50 -4.60
CA GLU A 169 -8.48 -27.24 -3.15
C GLU A 169 -9.56 -26.23 -2.75
N MET A 170 -10.00 -25.40 -3.70
CA MET A 170 -11.13 -24.48 -3.53
C MET A 170 -12.44 -25.23 -3.83
N GLY A 171 -13.30 -25.33 -2.82
CA GLY A 171 -14.61 -25.98 -2.91
C GLY A 171 -15.61 -25.16 -3.70
N HIS A 172 -15.63 -23.84 -3.50
CA HIS A 172 -16.53 -22.90 -4.18
C HIS A 172 -15.75 -21.80 -4.93
N PRO A 173 -15.05 -22.14 -6.03
CA PRO A 173 -14.27 -21.18 -6.80
C PRO A 173 -15.11 -20.03 -7.38
N GLU A 174 -16.40 -20.26 -7.64
CA GLU A 174 -17.33 -19.21 -8.02
C GLU A 174 -17.48 -18.13 -6.94
N GLN A 175 -17.62 -18.53 -5.67
CA GLN A 175 -17.82 -17.59 -4.56
C GLN A 175 -16.55 -16.78 -4.29
N VAL A 176 -15.39 -17.43 -4.39
CA VAL A 176 -14.10 -16.74 -4.21
C VAL A 176 -13.85 -15.76 -5.36
N LEU A 177 -14.16 -16.15 -6.61
CA LEU A 177 -14.06 -15.25 -7.75
C LEU A 177 -14.95 -14.02 -7.56
N ASP A 178 -16.22 -14.23 -7.20
CA ASP A 178 -17.18 -13.15 -6.93
C ASP A 178 -16.67 -12.25 -5.80
N ALA A 179 -16.14 -12.82 -4.71
CA ALA A 179 -15.55 -12.05 -3.61
C ALA A 179 -14.35 -11.20 -4.05
N CYS A 180 -13.44 -11.76 -4.85
CA CYS A 180 -12.29 -11.04 -5.40
C CYS A 180 -12.73 -9.87 -6.30
N MET A 181 -13.71 -10.10 -7.17
CA MET A 181 -14.25 -9.07 -8.06
C MET A 181 -14.99 -7.98 -7.29
N ASN A 182 -15.77 -8.37 -6.28
CA ASN A 182 -16.49 -7.42 -5.42
C ASN A 182 -15.53 -6.53 -4.64
N ILE A 183 -14.38 -7.03 -4.16
CA ILE A 183 -13.34 -6.18 -3.55
C ILE A 183 -12.89 -5.08 -4.53
N ALA A 184 -12.60 -5.42 -5.78
CA ALA A 184 -12.19 -4.44 -6.78
C ALA A 184 -13.28 -3.41 -7.08
N ILE A 185 -14.52 -3.88 -7.25
CA ILE A 185 -15.69 -3.03 -7.51
C ILE A 185 -15.94 -2.08 -6.34
N ASP A 186 -15.89 -2.58 -5.11
CA ASP A 186 -16.14 -1.78 -3.92
C ASP A 186 -15.03 -0.74 -3.71
N LEU A 187 -13.77 -1.08 -4.00
CA LEU A 187 -12.69 -0.10 -4.03
C LEU A 187 -13.00 1.03 -5.02
N ALA A 188 -13.39 0.68 -6.25
CA ALA A 188 -13.74 1.65 -7.29
C ALA A 188 -14.94 2.52 -6.89
N ARG A 189 -15.93 1.95 -6.20
CA ARG A 189 -17.08 2.70 -5.66
C ARG A 189 -16.67 3.75 -4.62
N HIS A 190 -15.62 3.46 -3.86
CA HIS A 190 -15.02 4.40 -2.90
C HIS A 190 -13.98 5.34 -3.55
N GLY A 191 -13.84 5.31 -4.88
CA GLY A 191 -12.94 6.19 -5.61
C GLY A 191 -11.48 5.74 -5.61
N LEU A 192 -11.22 4.45 -5.38
CA LEU A 192 -9.89 3.86 -5.33
C LEU A 192 -9.71 2.73 -6.36
N VAL A 193 -8.51 2.61 -6.91
CA VAL A 193 -8.06 1.47 -7.72
C VAL A 193 -6.82 0.88 -7.06
N HIS A 194 -6.73 -0.45 -6.97
CA HIS A 194 -5.64 -1.10 -6.23
C HIS A 194 -4.30 -1.03 -6.95
N CYS A 195 -4.32 -1.19 -8.28
CA CYS A 195 -3.17 -1.21 -9.18
C CYS A 195 -2.22 -2.41 -9.03
N ASP A 196 -2.51 -3.35 -8.14
CA ASP A 196 -1.71 -4.58 -8.00
C ASP A 196 -2.57 -5.72 -7.45
N LEU A 197 -3.83 -5.79 -7.86
CA LEU A 197 -4.76 -6.78 -7.34
C LEU A 197 -4.55 -8.12 -8.04
N ASN A 198 -3.86 -9.04 -7.36
CA ASN A 198 -3.48 -10.33 -7.90
C ASN A 198 -3.48 -11.41 -6.80
N GLU A 199 -3.17 -12.66 -7.17
CA GLU A 199 -3.20 -13.81 -6.26
C GLU A 199 -2.14 -13.79 -5.13
N PHE A 200 -1.19 -12.84 -5.19
CA PHE A 200 -0.19 -12.64 -4.14
C PHE A 200 -0.69 -11.68 -3.06
N ASN A 201 -1.60 -10.78 -3.41
CA ASN A 201 -2.17 -9.75 -2.53
C ASN A 201 -3.55 -10.13 -1.97
N LEU A 202 -3.98 -11.37 -2.20
CA LEU A 202 -5.23 -11.93 -1.67
C LEU A 202 -4.93 -13.19 -0.87
N ILE A 203 -5.47 -13.24 0.35
CA ILE A 203 -5.41 -14.41 1.24
C ILE A 203 -6.81 -15.02 1.31
N VAL A 204 -6.89 -16.35 1.19
CA VAL A 204 -8.14 -17.09 1.35
C VAL A 204 -8.04 -18.02 2.55
N ASP A 205 -9.06 -18.00 3.40
CA ASP A 205 -9.16 -18.87 4.59
C ASP A 205 -9.87 -20.20 4.29
N GLU A 206 -10.00 -21.04 5.31
CA GLU A 206 -10.67 -22.35 5.22
C GLU A 206 -12.18 -22.27 4.99
N HIS A 207 -12.76 -21.09 5.18
CA HIS A 207 -14.17 -20.80 4.92
C HIS A 207 -14.36 -20.05 3.60
N GLU A 208 -13.30 -19.94 2.80
CA GLU A 208 -13.28 -19.27 1.50
C GLU A 208 -13.58 -17.75 1.58
N ASN A 209 -13.34 -17.15 2.74
CA ASN A 209 -13.33 -15.70 2.87
C ASN A 209 -12.02 -15.14 2.30
N VAL A 210 -12.15 -14.09 1.49
CA VAL A 210 -11.01 -13.41 0.84
C VAL A 210 -10.64 -12.18 1.64
N THR A 211 -9.37 -12.05 2.00
CA THR A 211 -8.79 -10.86 2.65
C THR A 211 -7.76 -10.21 1.73
N LEU A 212 -7.92 -8.91 1.51
CA LEU A 212 -7.01 -8.07 0.75
C LEU A 212 -5.83 -7.59 1.62
N ILE A 213 -4.62 -7.65 1.07
CA ILE A 213 -3.41 -7.12 1.68
C ILE A 213 -2.62 -6.25 0.70
N ASP A 214 -1.72 -5.42 1.23
CA ASP A 214 -0.75 -4.60 0.48
C ASP A 214 -1.32 -3.42 -0.31
N PHE A 215 -1.42 -2.25 0.35
CA PHE A 215 -2.11 -1.06 -0.16
C PHE A 215 -1.24 0.12 -0.68
N PRO A 216 0.10 0.05 -0.82
CA PRO A 216 0.89 1.26 -1.08
C PRO A 216 0.67 1.83 -2.50
N GLN A 217 0.26 1.02 -3.47
CA GLN A 217 0.16 1.40 -4.89
C GLN A 217 -1.24 1.93 -5.30
N MET A 218 -2.15 2.11 -4.36
CA MET A 218 -3.52 2.53 -4.67
C MET A 218 -3.57 3.95 -5.23
N ILE A 219 -4.40 4.15 -6.27
CA ILE A 219 -4.63 5.44 -6.93
C ILE A 219 -6.11 5.82 -6.90
N SER A 220 -6.40 7.09 -7.17
CA SER A 220 -7.77 7.60 -7.32
C SER A 220 -8.41 7.13 -8.63
N THR A 221 -9.73 6.89 -8.65
CA THR A 221 -10.47 6.62 -9.90
C THR A 221 -10.48 7.80 -10.87
N SER A 222 -10.13 8.99 -10.41
CA SER A 222 -9.96 10.18 -11.26
C SER A 222 -8.61 10.24 -11.99
N HIS A 223 -7.70 9.29 -11.73
CA HIS A 223 -6.39 9.23 -12.37
C HIS A 223 -6.53 8.92 -13.87
N HIS A 224 -5.67 9.51 -14.72
CA HIS A 224 -5.72 9.32 -16.17
C HIS A 224 -5.60 7.83 -16.57
N ASN A 225 -4.67 7.09 -15.94
CA ASN A 225 -4.52 5.63 -16.08
C ASN A 225 -5.46 4.76 -15.23
N ALA A 226 -6.43 5.32 -14.49
CA ALA A 226 -7.25 4.53 -13.56
C ALA A 226 -7.98 3.37 -14.25
N GLU A 227 -8.51 3.60 -15.44
CA GLU A 227 -9.26 2.60 -16.19
C GLU A 227 -8.38 1.42 -16.62
N GLU A 228 -7.18 1.70 -17.14
CA GLU A 228 -6.23 0.65 -17.53
C GLU A 228 -5.75 -0.15 -16.32
N MET A 229 -5.46 0.52 -15.21
CA MET A 229 -5.03 -0.14 -13.97
C MET A 229 -6.13 -1.03 -13.38
N PHE A 230 -7.37 -0.55 -13.39
CA PHE A 230 -8.53 -1.34 -12.97
C PHE A 230 -8.74 -2.56 -13.88
N ASP A 231 -8.67 -2.37 -15.19
CA ASP A 231 -8.77 -3.48 -16.13
C ASP A 231 -7.66 -4.50 -15.89
N ARG A 232 -6.41 -4.06 -15.63
CA ARG A 232 -5.29 -4.97 -15.30
C ARG A 232 -5.57 -5.81 -14.06
N ASP A 233 -6.10 -5.20 -13.00
CA ASP A 233 -6.46 -5.86 -11.75
C ASP A 233 -7.51 -6.97 -11.99
N ILE A 234 -8.61 -6.62 -12.66
CA ILE A 234 -9.71 -7.54 -12.96
C ILE A 234 -9.25 -8.69 -13.87
N HIS A 235 -8.46 -8.38 -14.91
CA HIS A 235 -7.92 -9.41 -15.80
C HIS A 235 -6.91 -10.33 -15.09
N GLY A 236 -6.15 -9.79 -14.13
CA GLY A 236 -5.24 -10.57 -13.28
C GLY A 236 -5.98 -11.65 -12.51
N ILE A 237 -7.05 -11.26 -11.80
CA ILE A 237 -7.94 -12.19 -11.09
C ILE A 237 -8.54 -13.21 -12.07
N ALA A 238 -9.17 -12.75 -13.16
CA ALA A 238 -9.81 -13.65 -14.14
C ALA A 238 -8.82 -14.69 -14.71
N LYS A 239 -7.58 -14.25 -15.01
CA LYS A 239 -6.52 -15.11 -15.52
C LYS A 239 -6.09 -16.15 -14.49
N PHE A 240 -5.98 -15.79 -13.21
CA PHE A 240 -5.67 -16.75 -12.15
C PHE A 240 -6.73 -17.86 -12.07
N PHE A 241 -8.01 -17.51 -12.07
CA PHE A 241 -9.08 -18.51 -12.00
C PHE A 241 -9.13 -19.41 -13.23
N ARG A 242 -9.02 -18.83 -14.43
CA ARG A 242 -9.01 -19.60 -15.68
C ARG A 242 -7.81 -20.54 -15.79
N MET A 243 -6.61 -20.01 -15.58
CA MET A 243 -5.37 -20.74 -15.87
C MET A 243 -4.99 -21.70 -14.75
N LYS A 244 -5.11 -21.26 -13.50
CA LYS A 244 -4.62 -22.01 -12.35
C LYS A 244 -5.71 -22.79 -11.65
N GLN A 245 -6.87 -22.17 -11.38
CA GLN A 245 -7.99 -22.89 -10.75
C GLN A 245 -8.80 -23.74 -11.73
N ARG A 246 -8.52 -23.62 -13.05
CA ARG A 246 -9.26 -24.31 -14.13
C ARG A 246 -10.77 -24.04 -14.06
N PHE A 247 -11.12 -22.86 -13.57
CA PHE A 247 -12.50 -22.41 -13.47
C PHE A 247 -12.84 -21.58 -14.71
N PRO A 248 -13.94 -21.87 -15.42
CA PRO A 248 -14.32 -21.11 -16.60
C PRO A 248 -14.75 -19.69 -16.20
N VAL A 249 -14.11 -18.69 -16.80
CA VAL A 249 -14.42 -17.27 -16.58
C VAL A 249 -14.85 -16.66 -17.91
N ASP A 250 -15.98 -15.96 -17.91
CA ASP A 250 -16.45 -15.17 -19.05
C ASP A 250 -15.76 -13.80 -19.02
N TYR A 251 -14.91 -13.52 -20.01
CA TYR A 251 -14.18 -12.26 -20.11
C TYR A 251 -15.07 -11.11 -20.61
N ASP A 252 -16.18 -11.42 -21.29
CA ASP A 252 -17.07 -10.40 -21.83
C ASP A 252 -17.94 -9.75 -20.74
N GLN A 253 -18.06 -10.40 -19.58
CA GLN A 253 -18.85 -9.94 -18.43
C GLN A 253 -17.99 -9.33 -17.30
N LEU A 254 -16.71 -9.05 -17.57
CA LEU A 254 -15.85 -8.44 -16.56
C LEU A 254 -16.30 -7.01 -16.24
N PRO A 255 -16.25 -6.59 -14.96
CA PRO A 255 -16.65 -5.24 -14.56
C PRO A 255 -15.76 -4.19 -15.22
N LYS A 256 -16.35 -3.04 -15.51
CA LYS A 256 -15.68 -1.90 -16.16
C LYS A 256 -15.76 -0.66 -15.29
N LEU A 257 -14.63 0.04 -15.15
CA LEU A 257 -14.54 1.21 -14.30
C LEU A 257 -15.53 2.32 -14.67
N PRO A 258 -15.72 2.70 -15.96
CA PRO A 258 -16.67 3.76 -16.32
C PRO A 258 -18.13 3.46 -15.91
N ALA A 259 -18.52 2.19 -15.96
CA ALA A 259 -19.86 1.76 -15.55
C ALA A 259 -20.06 1.95 -14.04
N ILE A 260 -19.06 1.56 -13.23
CA ILE A 260 -19.09 1.69 -11.77
C ILE A 260 -19.08 3.17 -11.35
N VAL A 261 -18.23 3.99 -11.98
CA VAL A 261 -18.15 5.44 -11.68
C VAL A 261 -19.48 6.12 -12.00
N SER A 262 -20.09 5.80 -13.15
CA SER A 262 -21.40 6.35 -13.55
C SER A 262 -22.51 5.94 -12.57
N GLU A 263 -22.49 4.70 -12.08
CA GLU A 263 -23.43 4.20 -11.06
C GLU A 263 -23.32 5.02 -9.76
N VAL A 264 -22.10 5.25 -9.29
CA VAL A 264 -21.84 6.03 -8.06
C VAL A 264 -22.27 7.49 -8.21
N GLU A 265 -22.00 8.10 -9.37
CA GLU A 265 -22.42 9.47 -9.66
C GLU A 265 -23.95 9.61 -9.66
N ALA A 266 -24.66 8.65 -10.29
CA ALA A 266 -26.11 8.61 -10.30
C ALA A 266 -26.69 8.47 -8.88
N LEU A 267 -26.10 7.60 -8.05
CA LEU A 267 -26.49 7.42 -6.65
C LEU A 267 -26.29 8.71 -5.85
N ARG A 268 -25.13 9.37 -5.98
CA ARG A 268 -24.84 10.66 -5.32
C ARG A 268 -25.83 11.74 -5.72
N LEU A 269 -26.17 11.84 -7.01
CA LEU A 269 -27.15 12.82 -7.49
C LEU A 269 -28.54 12.56 -6.89
N SER A 270 -28.95 11.28 -6.80
CA SER A 270 -30.23 10.90 -6.21
C SER A 270 -30.29 11.21 -4.71
N ALA A 271 -29.20 10.99 -3.97
CA ALA A 271 -29.10 11.29 -2.55
C ALA A 271 -29.10 12.80 -2.28
N GLY A 272 -28.38 13.59 -3.10
CA GLY A 272 -28.37 15.05 -3.01
C GLY A 272 -29.75 15.66 -3.29
N LEU A 273 -30.49 15.13 -4.28
CA LEU A 273 -31.87 15.52 -4.54
C LEU A 273 -32.82 15.14 -3.38
N ALA A 274 -32.63 13.98 -2.76
CA ALA A 274 -33.41 13.57 -1.59
C ALA A 274 -33.15 14.45 -0.36
N GLN A 275 -31.89 14.84 -0.13
CA GLN A 275 -31.53 15.80 0.93
C GLN A 275 -32.04 17.21 0.65
N ALA A 276 -32.00 17.67 -0.61
CA ALA A 276 -32.60 18.94 -1.01
C ALA A 276 -34.13 18.95 -0.86
N ALA A 277 -34.79 17.81 -1.14
CA ALA A 277 -36.23 17.65 -0.95
C ALA A 277 -36.63 17.56 0.53
N SER A 278 -35.80 16.98 1.40
CA SER A 278 -36.04 16.92 2.85
C SER A 278 -35.66 18.21 3.58
N GLY A 279 -34.69 18.98 3.06
CA GLY A 279 -34.27 20.29 3.58
C GLY A 279 -35.22 21.45 3.27
N ALA A 280 -36.19 21.26 2.37
CA ALA A 280 -37.22 22.28 2.05
C ALA A 280 -38.32 22.42 3.13
N GLY A 281 -38.17 21.75 4.28
CA GLY A 281 -39.24 21.53 5.26
C GLY A 281 -39.04 22.09 6.66
N THR A 282 -38.07 22.99 6.93
CA THR A 282 -38.03 23.72 8.22
C THR A 282 -37.29 25.06 8.08
N ALA A 283 -38.02 26.11 7.72
CA ALA A 283 -37.61 27.49 7.99
C ALA A 283 -38.37 27.97 9.23
N ALA A 284 -37.71 27.98 10.40
CA ALA A 284 -38.04 28.84 11.53
C ALA A 284 -36.93 28.82 12.61
N ASP A 285 -36.24 29.96 12.68
CA ASP A 285 -35.86 30.70 13.90
C ASP A 285 -34.65 30.28 14.77
N GLY A 286 -33.65 31.18 14.80
CA GLY A 286 -33.00 31.66 16.03
C GLY A 286 -31.63 31.10 16.43
N GLY A 287 -30.61 31.97 16.48
CA GLY A 287 -29.50 31.84 17.43
C GLY A 287 -28.09 31.96 16.85
N ASP A 288 -27.62 33.21 16.76
CA ASP A 288 -26.20 33.59 16.60
C ASP A 288 -25.48 33.40 17.94
N GLU A 289 -24.46 32.53 18.02
CA GLU A 289 -23.37 32.64 19.01
C GLU A 289 -22.05 32.09 18.45
N ALA A 290 -21.06 32.98 18.42
CA ALA A 290 -19.67 32.70 18.16
C ALA A 290 -19.02 31.94 19.33
N ALA A 291 -18.14 30.99 19.02
CA ALA A 291 -17.17 30.45 19.98
C ALA A 291 -15.80 30.31 19.31
N GLU A 292 -14.85 31.07 19.84
CA GLU A 292 -13.42 31.04 19.58
C GLU A 292 -12.75 29.82 20.26
N ASP A 293 -11.53 29.55 19.79
CA ASP A 293 -10.40 28.82 20.38
C ASP A 293 -10.25 27.30 20.18
N GLY A 294 -9.09 26.92 19.62
CA GLY A 294 -8.58 25.55 19.64
C GLY A 294 -7.39 25.24 18.73
N ASP A 295 -6.42 26.15 18.61
CA ASP A 295 -5.19 26.02 17.81
C ASP A 295 -4.36 24.75 18.16
N LEU A 296 -4.14 23.86 17.18
CA LEU A 296 -3.13 22.80 17.22
C LEU A 296 -2.22 22.88 15.97
N ALA A 297 -1.28 23.81 16.08
CA ALA A 297 -0.02 23.94 15.37
C ALA A 297 0.43 22.72 14.51
N ALA A 298 0.38 22.93 13.19
CA ALA A 298 1.22 22.22 12.23
C ALA A 298 2.71 22.61 12.45
N PRO A 299 3.67 21.68 12.51
CA PRO A 299 5.06 22.06 12.55
C PRO A 299 5.51 22.59 11.18
N MET A 300 6.02 23.82 11.24
CA MET A 300 6.65 24.58 10.15
C MET A 300 7.62 23.75 9.30
N PHE A 301 7.42 23.86 8.00
CA PHE A 301 8.37 23.54 6.95
C PHE A 301 9.52 24.55 6.99
N LEU A 302 10.70 24.13 7.47
CA LEU A 302 11.94 24.86 7.23
C LEU A 302 12.60 24.28 5.98
N GLY A 303 12.52 25.06 4.91
CA GLY A 303 13.18 24.77 3.65
C GLY A 303 14.69 24.63 3.80
N ALA A 304 15.22 23.57 3.21
CA ALA A 304 16.58 23.52 2.72
C ALA A 304 16.43 23.14 1.24
N GLY A 305 16.69 24.12 0.37
CA GLY A 305 16.78 23.89 -1.06
C GLY A 305 17.96 22.97 -1.36
N ASP A 306 17.77 22.10 -2.33
CA ASP A 306 18.82 21.64 -3.22
C ASP A 306 18.11 21.14 -4.49
N ASP A 307 18.42 21.81 -5.59
CA ASP A 307 18.02 21.44 -6.94
C ASP A 307 18.54 20.02 -7.22
N ALA A 308 17.62 19.10 -7.49
CA ALA A 308 17.93 17.78 -8.00
C ALA A 308 17.10 17.59 -9.27
N GLU A 309 17.76 17.74 -10.41
CA GLU A 309 17.22 17.33 -11.71
C GLU A 309 16.82 15.85 -11.61
N ASP A 310 15.55 15.59 -11.94
CA ASP A 310 14.93 14.28 -11.85
C ASP A 310 15.48 13.36 -12.96
N GLU A 311 16.13 12.26 -12.57
CA GLU A 311 16.39 11.13 -13.47
C GLU A 311 15.25 10.12 -13.35
N GLU A 312 14.48 10.03 -14.43
CA GLU A 312 13.46 9.04 -14.76
C GLU A 312 13.92 7.60 -14.42
N ILE A 313 13.29 6.98 -13.41
CA ILE A 313 13.42 5.53 -13.19
C ILE A 313 12.16 4.87 -13.76
N ALA A 314 12.26 4.47 -15.03
CA ALA A 314 11.31 3.58 -15.66
C ALA A 314 11.09 2.33 -14.78
N LEU A 315 9.86 2.18 -14.28
CA LEU A 315 9.37 0.93 -13.71
C LEU A 315 9.28 -0.10 -14.83
N ASP A 316 10.39 -0.77 -15.12
CA ASP A 316 10.45 -1.86 -16.08
C ASP A 316 9.63 -3.04 -15.51
N SER A 317 8.36 -3.09 -15.90
CA SER A 317 7.39 -4.16 -15.61
C SER A 317 7.73 -5.42 -16.41
N GLN A 318 9.00 -5.83 -16.43
CA GLN A 318 9.40 -7.09 -17.02
C GLN A 318 8.90 -8.24 -16.15
N GLY A 319 7.76 -8.72 -16.61
CA GLY A 319 7.19 -10.04 -16.39
C GLY A 319 8.24 -11.07 -16.04
N LEU A 320 7.94 -11.84 -15.00
CA LEU A 320 8.57 -13.12 -14.75
C LEU A 320 8.35 -14.01 -15.98
N GLY A 321 9.33 -13.99 -16.88
CA GLY A 321 9.53 -15.00 -17.91
C GLY A 321 9.83 -16.33 -17.25
N LEU A 322 8.77 -17.06 -16.91
CA LEU A 322 8.81 -18.51 -16.84
C LEU A 322 8.23 -19.01 -18.16
N GLY A 323 9.13 -19.33 -19.09
CA GLY A 323 8.78 -20.06 -20.29
C GLY A 323 8.13 -21.38 -19.89
N PHE A 324 6.86 -21.53 -20.24
CA PHE A 324 6.27 -22.84 -20.40
C PHE A 324 6.26 -23.10 -21.90
N ASP A 325 7.04 -24.10 -22.29
CA ASP A 325 7.11 -24.59 -23.65
C ASP A 325 5.70 -24.94 -24.15
N ASP A 326 5.43 -24.43 -25.35
CA ASP A 326 4.28 -24.74 -26.16
C ASP A 326 4.40 -26.21 -26.59
N ALA A 327 3.72 -27.11 -25.85
CA ALA A 327 3.62 -28.52 -26.20
C ALA A 327 2.14 -28.90 -26.27
N ALA A 328 1.71 -29.07 -27.53
CA ALA A 328 0.39 -29.47 -27.93
C ALA A 328 -0.09 -30.81 -27.33
N ALA A 329 -1.40 -30.86 -27.13
CA ALA A 329 -2.30 -31.99 -27.32
C ALA A 329 -1.99 -33.33 -26.61
N GLY A 330 -2.83 -33.62 -25.61
CA GLY A 330 -3.14 -34.97 -25.15
C GLY A 330 -4.56 -34.98 -24.61
N ALA A 331 -5.47 -35.54 -25.41
CA ALA A 331 -6.87 -35.77 -25.05
C ALA A 331 -6.98 -36.86 -23.98
N ASP A 332 -7.90 -36.67 -23.03
CA ASP A 332 -8.71 -37.70 -22.33
C ASP A 332 -9.78 -36.90 -21.53
N ALA A 333 -11.02 -36.77 -22.03
CA ALA A 333 -12.13 -37.72 -21.87
C ALA A 333 -12.67 -37.78 -20.43
N ASP A 334 -13.34 -36.71 -20.00
CA ASP A 334 -14.64 -36.79 -19.29
C ASP A 334 -15.29 -35.39 -19.34
N GLY A 335 -16.06 -35.20 -20.41
CA GLY A 335 -16.72 -33.94 -20.74
C GLY A 335 -17.94 -33.70 -19.86
N GLN A 336 -17.75 -32.93 -18.79
CA GLN A 336 -18.79 -32.04 -18.31
C GLN A 336 -18.30 -30.62 -18.61
N GLU A 337 -18.74 -30.06 -19.75
CA GLU A 337 -18.58 -28.63 -20.03
C GLU A 337 -19.24 -27.86 -18.89
N ARG A 338 -18.43 -27.38 -17.94
CA ARG A 338 -18.90 -26.41 -16.95
C ARG A 338 -19.12 -25.12 -17.73
N ALA A 339 -20.38 -24.77 -17.98
CA ALA A 339 -20.75 -23.49 -18.57
C ALA A 339 -20.09 -22.36 -17.79
N ALA A 340 -19.63 -21.32 -18.48
CA ALA A 340 -19.12 -20.12 -17.83
C ALA A 340 -20.21 -19.58 -16.88
N VAL A 341 -19.87 -19.51 -15.60
CA VAL A 341 -20.79 -19.00 -14.58
C VAL A 341 -20.67 -17.47 -14.60
N PRO A 342 -21.78 -16.74 -14.79
CA PRO A 342 -21.74 -15.28 -14.71
C PRO A 342 -21.32 -14.86 -13.29
N VAL A 343 -20.41 -13.89 -13.19
CA VAL A 343 -20.00 -13.28 -11.91
C VAL A 343 -21.26 -12.69 -11.27
N ARG A 344 -21.68 -13.19 -10.11
CA ARG A 344 -22.87 -12.69 -9.43
C ARG A 344 -22.45 -11.51 -8.55
N LEU A 345 -22.83 -10.30 -8.98
CA LEU A 345 -22.82 -9.14 -8.11
C LEU A 345 -23.95 -9.28 -7.08
N ASP A 346 -23.69 -9.93 -5.95
CA ASP A 346 -24.59 -9.87 -4.81
C ASP A 346 -24.54 -8.45 -4.21
N LEU A 347 -25.49 -7.64 -4.67
CA LEU A 347 -25.72 -6.25 -4.31
C LEU A 347 -26.36 -6.15 -2.92
N GLU A 348 -25.53 -6.10 -1.88
CA GLU A 348 -25.91 -5.42 -0.64
C GLU A 348 -24.93 -4.28 -0.39
N VAL A 349 -25.27 -3.08 -0.87
CA VAL A 349 -24.68 -1.85 -0.34
C VAL A 349 -25.14 -1.76 1.12
N LYS A 350 -24.30 -2.24 2.05
CA LYS A 350 -24.53 -2.09 3.49
C LYS A 350 -24.32 -0.63 3.87
N ALA A 351 -25.29 0.21 3.49
CA ALA A 351 -25.43 1.55 4.02
C ALA A 351 -25.93 1.45 5.47
N SER A 352 -25.04 1.11 6.41
CA SER A 352 -25.37 1.25 7.84
C SER A 352 -24.13 1.31 8.71
N GLY A 353 -23.85 2.49 9.27
CA GLY A 353 -23.05 2.65 10.49
C GLY A 353 -21.67 3.28 10.34
N PHE A 354 -21.50 4.30 9.49
CA PHE A 354 -20.26 5.07 9.41
C PHE A 354 -20.24 6.16 10.48
N THR A 355 -19.12 6.31 11.18
CA THR A 355 -18.86 7.50 11.99
C THR A 355 -18.28 8.60 11.09
N ASP A 356 -18.47 9.86 11.44
CA ASP A 356 -17.88 10.99 10.69
C ASP A 356 -16.34 10.86 10.57
N GLU A 357 -15.70 10.27 11.59
CA GLU A 357 -14.26 9.98 11.61
C GLU A 357 -13.84 8.94 10.55
N ASP A 358 -14.70 7.94 10.28
CA ASP A 358 -14.42 6.88 9.29
C ASP A 358 -14.49 7.40 7.86
N GLU A 359 -15.39 8.35 7.58
CA GLU A 359 -15.45 9.03 6.28
C GLU A 359 -14.24 9.94 6.07
N ASP A 360 -13.80 10.66 7.09
CA ASP A 360 -12.64 11.56 6.99
C ASP A 360 -11.35 10.80 6.70
N LEU A 361 -11.15 9.62 7.31
CA LEU A 361 -10.01 8.75 7.02
C LEU A 361 -9.99 8.31 5.56
N LEU A 362 -11.15 7.95 5.01
CA LEU A 362 -11.26 7.58 3.61
C LEU A 362 -11.00 8.77 2.68
N ARG A 363 -11.54 9.96 3.00
CA ARG A 363 -11.28 11.18 2.22
C ARG A 363 -9.80 11.53 2.19
N GLN A 364 -9.11 11.41 3.34
CA GLN A 364 -7.66 11.60 3.42
C GLN A 364 -6.90 10.58 2.58
N ALA A 365 -7.31 9.31 2.60
CA ALA A 365 -6.69 8.27 1.78
C ALA A 365 -6.87 8.55 0.28
N ILE A 366 -8.06 8.99 -0.15
CA ILE A 366 -8.31 9.39 -1.54
C ILE A 366 -7.47 10.62 -1.92
N ALA A 367 -7.35 11.61 -1.03
CA ALA A 367 -6.49 12.77 -1.27
C ALA A 367 -5.02 12.35 -1.47
N GLN A 368 -4.50 11.47 -0.61
CA GLN A 368 -3.15 10.89 -0.78
C GLN A 368 -3.01 10.09 -2.08
N ALA A 369 -4.07 9.42 -2.52
CA ALA A 369 -4.11 8.70 -3.79
C ALA A 369 -4.08 9.65 -5.01
N ARG A 370 -4.50 10.91 -4.86
CA ARG A 370 -4.42 11.96 -5.88
C ARG A 370 -3.05 12.64 -5.89
N GLU A 371 -2.51 12.99 -4.72
CA GLU A 371 -1.18 13.62 -4.61
C GLU A 371 -0.05 12.68 -5.08
N GLY A 372 -0.20 11.38 -4.88
CA GLY A 372 0.74 10.40 -5.43
C GLY A 372 0.77 10.33 -6.96
N ALA A 373 -0.24 10.90 -7.63
CA ALA A 373 -0.35 10.95 -9.08
C ALA A 373 0.19 12.25 -9.68
N GLU A 374 -0.08 13.38 -9.01
CA GLU A 374 0.38 14.70 -9.47
C GLU A 374 1.90 14.89 -9.34
N GLY A 375 2.59 14.03 -8.57
CA GLY A 375 4.05 13.99 -8.51
C GLY A 375 4.74 13.25 -9.66
N GLU A 376 3.98 12.65 -10.59
CA GLU A 376 4.53 11.97 -11.78
C GLU A 376 4.37 12.79 -13.08
N ASP A 377 3.52 13.82 -13.11
CA ASP A 377 3.15 14.56 -14.33
C ASP A 377 3.62 16.03 -14.34
N GLY A 378 4.84 16.28 -13.83
CA GLY A 378 5.36 17.61 -13.56
C GLY A 378 6.52 18.10 -14.42
N ASP A 379 6.84 17.51 -15.57
CA ASP A 379 7.76 18.13 -16.54
C ASP A 379 7.55 17.55 -17.94
N ASP A 380 6.51 18.03 -18.64
CA ASP A 380 6.45 17.90 -20.10
C ASP A 380 5.59 19.03 -20.66
N GLY A 381 6.25 20.16 -20.95
CA GLY A 381 5.67 21.17 -21.83
C GLY A 381 6.15 22.60 -21.61
N ALA A 382 7.31 22.96 -22.18
CA ALA A 382 7.48 24.15 -23.03
C ALA A 382 8.96 24.34 -23.40
N GLU A 383 9.32 24.14 -24.68
CA GLU A 383 9.84 25.19 -25.56
C GLU A 383 10.28 24.57 -26.91
N ASP A 384 9.37 24.60 -27.87
CA ASP A 384 9.70 24.56 -29.30
C ASP A 384 10.11 25.98 -29.75
N GLY A 385 11.34 26.10 -30.24
CA GLY A 385 11.75 26.89 -31.42
C GLY A 385 11.70 28.43 -31.38
N ASP A 386 12.86 29.07 -31.53
CA ASP A 386 13.05 30.11 -32.56
C ASP A 386 14.54 30.31 -32.89
N ASP A 387 14.77 30.78 -34.11
CA ASP A 387 15.96 30.76 -34.94
C ASP A 387 17.09 31.73 -34.53
N GLY A 388 18.28 31.52 -35.09
CA GLY A 388 19.31 32.57 -35.13
C GLY A 388 20.68 32.12 -35.63
N GLU A 389 20.91 32.26 -36.93
CA GLU A 389 22.24 32.36 -37.56
C GLU A 389 23.18 33.32 -36.79
N VAL A 390 24.49 33.06 -36.84
CA VAL A 390 25.53 33.93 -37.43
C VAL A 390 26.93 33.48 -36.94
N GLU A 391 27.76 33.13 -37.93
CA GLU A 391 29.23 33.00 -38.01
C GLU A 391 30.02 32.12 -37.02
#